data_AF-M2CM95-F1
#
_entry.id   AF-M2CM95-F1
#
_cell.length_a   1.000
_cell.length_b   1.000
_cell.length_c   1.000
_cell.angle_alpha   90.00
_cell.angle_beta   90.00
_cell.angle_gamma   90.00
#
_symmetry.space_group_name_H-M   'P 1'
#
loop_
_entity.id
_entity.type
_entity.pdbx_description
1 polymer ?
#
loop_
_entity_poly.entity_id
_entity_poly.type
_entity_poly.pdbx_seq_one_letter_code
_entity_poly.pdbx_strand_id
1 'polypeptide(L)'
;MRSIVDWLQDWTKTQIDGDWEHEQGISIGMLDNPGWILRADISNYGDFLKASEPLGRDNDEDWIDFEIRIIAKTYVYIEIFGDINKLNQILHSFKAIIEELEEIEKRGIGILSSQRIKEIIDSVSQSLKKKS
;
A
#
# COMPACT_ATOMS: atom_id res chain seq x y z
N MET A 1 0.66 20.65 -11.48
CA MET A 1 0.09 19.74 -10.46
C MET A 1 1.02 18.55 -10.37
N ARG A 2 1.46 18.15 -9.17
CA ARG A 2 2.22 16.91 -8.99
C ARG A 2 1.31 15.71 -9.21
N SER A 3 1.76 14.74 -9.99
CA SER A 3 1.04 13.48 -10.23
C SER A 3 1.23 12.50 -9.06
N ILE A 4 0.44 11.43 -9.03
CA ILE A 4 0.68 10.33 -8.08
C ILE A 4 2.02 9.62 -8.33
N VAL A 5 2.48 9.63 -9.59
CA VAL A 5 3.80 9.11 -9.97
C VAL A 5 4.92 9.98 -9.39
N ASP A 6 4.76 11.31 -9.41
CA ASP A 6 5.74 12.23 -8.82
C ASP A 6 5.87 11.98 -7.31
N TRP A 7 4.75 11.74 -6.63
CA TRP A 7 4.77 11.37 -5.21
C TRP A 7 5.47 10.03 -4.99
N LEU A 8 5.19 9.02 -5.81
CA LEU A 8 5.83 7.71 -5.69
C LEU A 8 7.36 7.83 -5.85
N GLN A 9 7.81 8.59 -6.85
CA GLN A 9 9.23 8.85 -7.07
C GLN A 9 9.87 9.57 -5.89
N ASP A 10 9.19 10.57 -5.31
CA ASP A 10 9.71 11.31 -4.17
C ASP A 10 9.74 10.45 -2.90
N TRP A 11 8.70 9.66 -2.63
CA TRP A 11 8.68 8.70 -1.52
C TRP A 11 9.76 7.63 -1.67
N THR A 12 9.95 7.06 -2.86
CA THR A 12 11.01 6.08 -3.10
C THR A 12 12.40 6.65 -2.81
N LYS A 13 12.66 7.92 -3.17
CA LYS A 13 13.94 8.57 -2.84
C LYS A 13 14.17 8.69 -1.33
N THR A 14 13.11 8.81 -0.52
CA THR A 14 13.26 8.89 0.95
C THR A 14 13.48 7.53 1.60
N GLN A 15 13.21 6.42 0.89
CA GLN A 15 13.46 5.07 1.41
C GLN A 15 14.89 4.57 1.10
N ILE A 16 15.56 5.11 0.09
CA ILE A 16 16.91 4.67 -0.30
C ILE A 16 17.91 5.01 0.81
N ASP A 17 18.46 3.97 1.44
CA ASP A 17 19.37 4.07 2.58
C ASP A 17 20.66 3.24 2.44
N GLY A 18 20.83 2.51 1.33
CA GLY A 18 21.98 1.62 1.11
C GLY A 18 21.60 0.13 1.18
N ASP A 19 20.51 -0.21 1.88
CA ASP A 19 20.03 -1.59 2.04
C ASP A 19 18.66 -1.76 1.36
N TRP A 20 17.75 -0.79 1.50
CA TRP A 20 16.38 -0.88 0.96
C TRP A 20 16.32 -1.10 -0.56
N GLU A 21 17.26 -0.51 -1.32
CA GLU A 21 17.34 -0.71 -2.78
C GLU A 21 17.87 -2.09 -3.19
N HIS A 22 18.54 -2.80 -2.27
CA HIS A 22 19.04 -4.16 -2.48
C HIS A 22 18.00 -5.22 -2.07
N GLU A 23 16.94 -4.80 -1.37
CA GLU A 23 15.77 -5.63 -1.04
C GLU A 23 14.71 -5.57 -2.15
N GLN A 24 13.43 -5.87 -1.85
CA GLN A 24 12.38 -5.85 -2.90
C GLN A 24 11.93 -4.44 -3.29
N GLY A 25 12.31 -3.41 -2.51
CA GLY A 25 11.97 -2.02 -2.77
C GLY A 25 10.47 -1.83 -3.03
N ILE A 26 10.13 -1.21 -4.16
CA ILE A 26 8.75 -1.13 -4.66
C ILE A 26 8.65 -1.68 -6.08
N SER A 27 7.61 -2.49 -6.32
CA SER A 27 7.31 -3.07 -7.63
C SER A 27 5.82 -2.96 -7.97
N ILE A 28 5.53 -2.76 -9.25
CA ILE A 28 4.18 -2.77 -9.82
C ILE A 28 4.17 -3.83 -10.92
N GLY A 29 3.26 -4.79 -10.82
CA GLY A 29 3.17 -5.93 -11.74
C GLY A 29 1.73 -6.26 -12.11
N MET A 30 1.59 -7.22 -13.01
CA MET A 30 0.30 -7.79 -13.40
C MET A 30 0.01 -9.08 -12.64
N LEU A 31 -1.27 -9.34 -12.36
CA LEU A 31 -1.76 -10.63 -11.86
C LEU A 31 -2.25 -11.52 -13.02
N ASP A 32 -2.15 -12.84 -12.85
CA ASP A 32 -2.52 -13.84 -13.85
C ASP A 32 -4.03 -13.83 -14.20
N ASN A 33 -4.88 -13.39 -13.26
CA ASN A 33 -6.30 -13.18 -13.49
C ASN A 33 -6.53 -11.65 -13.53
N PRO A 34 -6.69 -11.04 -14.72
CA PRO A 34 -6.06 -9.75 -15.02
C PRO A 34 -6.29 -8.66 -13.97
N GLY A 35 -5.18 -8.20 -13.40
CA GLY A 35 -5.20 -7.18 -12.37
C GLY A 35 -3.82 -6.60 -12.16
N TRP A 36 -3.74 -5.62 -11.27
CA TRP A 36 -2.50 -5.01 -10.84
C TRP A 36 -2.14 -5.49 -9.44
N ILE A 37 -0.85 -5.60 -9.17
CA ILE A 37 -0.30 -5.74 -7.83
C ILE A 37 0.77 -4.67 -7.63
N LEU A 38 0.69 -3.96 -6.53
CA LEU A 38 1.78 -3.18 -5.97
C LEU A 38 2.31 -3.95 -4.76
N ARG A 39 3.62 -4.19 -4.74
CA ARG A 39 4.35 -4.71 -3.57
C ARG A 39 5.39 -3.68 -3.15
N ALA A 40 5.39 -3.29 -1.88
CA ALA A 40 6.36 -2.37 -1.33
C ALA A 40 6.94 -2.88 -0.01
N ASP A 41 8.25 -2.76 0.15
CA ASP A 41 8.94 -2.91 1.42
C ASP A 41 8.68 -1.68 2.30
N ILE A 42 8.10 -1.94 3.46
CA ILE A 42 7.71 -0.95 4.47
C ILE A 42 8.24 -1.36 5.85
N SER A 43 9.39 -2.04 5.88
CA SER A 43 10.01 -2.58 7.09
C SER A 43 10.30 -1.53 8.17
N ASN A 44 10.55 -0.28 7.77
CA ASN A 44 10.66 0.87 8.67
C ASN A 44 9.41 1.10 9.55
N TYR A 45 8.23 0.67 9.10
CA TYR A 45 6.97 0.82 9.84
C TYR A 45 6.55 -0.45 10.60
N GLY A 46 7.41 -1.46 10.70
CA GLY A 46 7.05 -2.78 11.21
C GLY A 46 6.47 -2.80 12.64
N ASP A 47 6.94 -1.90 13.50
CA ASP A 47 6.44 -1.78 14.88
C ASP A 47 4.99 -1.26 14.97
N PHE A 48 4.51 -0.63 13.90
CA PHE A 48 3.18 0.00 13.82
C PHE A 48 2.17 -0.86 13.06
N LEU A 49 2.53 -2.08 12.70
CA LEU A 49 1.73 -2.96 11.85
C LEU A 49 1.54 -4.34 12.48
N LYS A 50 0.54 -5.04 11.97
CA LYS A 50 0.35 -6.48 12.20
C LYS A 50 0.15 -7.15 10.86
N ALA A 51 0.60 -8.41 10.77
CA ALA A 51 0.30 -9.23 9.62
C ALA A 51 -1.22 -9.30 9.41
N SER A 52 -1.63 -9.29 8.15
CA SER A 52 -3.02 -9.45 7.75
C SER A 52 -3.11 -10.51 6.68
N GLU A 53 -4.29 -11.10 6.54
CA GLU A 53 -4.66 -11.88 5.37
C GLU A 53 -5.51 -10.97 4.45
N PRO A 54 -5.59 -11.28 3.14
CA PRO A 54 -6.56 -10.65 2.25
C PRO A 54 -7.97 -10.75 2.84
N LEU A 55 -8.76 -9.68 2.69
CA LEU A 55 -10.15 -9.67 3.16
C LEU A 55 -11.07 -10.54 2.31
N GLY A 56 -10.60 -10.91 1.11
CA GLY A 56 -11.33 -11.71 0.15
C GLY A 56 -12.17 -10.85 -0.79
N ARG A 57 -12.48 -11.42 -1.95
CA ARG A 57 -13.35 -10.81 -2.97
C ARG A 57 -14.61 -11.64 -3.15
N ASP A 58 -15.74 -10.96 -3.31
CA ASP A 58 -17.04 -11.57 -3.59
C ASP A 58 -17.33 -11.71 -5.09
N ASN A 59 -16.54 -11.04 -5.93
CA ASN A 59 -16.63 -11.10 -7.39
C ASN A 59 -15.29 -10.74 -8.07
N ASP A 60 -15.23 -10.89 -9.40
CA ASP A 60 -14.01 -10.68 -10.21
C ASP A 60 -14.00 -9.30 -10.92
N GLU A 61 -14.97 -8.42 -10.65
CA GLU A 61 -15.11 -7.06 -11.18
C GLU A 61 -15.02 -6.00 -10.07
N ASP A 62 -14.56 -4.79 -10.39
CA ASP A 62 -14.48 -3.63 -9.48
C ASP A 62 -13.87 -3.94 -8.09
N TRP A 63 -12.83 -4.78 -8.02
CA TRP A 63 -12.29 -5.30 -6.76
C TRP A 63 -10.92 -4.71 -6.42
N ILE A 64 -10.68 -4.52 -5.13
CA ILE A 64 -9.38 -4.13 -4.56
C ILE A 64 -9.25 -4.78 -3.19
N ASP A 65 -8.07 -5.28 -2.86
CA ASP A 65 -7.77 -5.90 -1.56
C ASP A 65 -6.28 -5.69 -1.24
N PHE A 66 -5.85 -6.08 -0.05
CA PHE A 66 -4.47 -5.90 0.40
C PHE A 66 -4.03 -6.99 1.39
N GLU A 67 -2.72 -7.12 1.57
CA GLU A 67 -2.10 -7.97 2.58
C GLU A 67 -0.90 -7.26 3.22
N ILE A 68 -0.73 -7.41 4.54
CA ILE A 68 0.51 -7.08 5.25
C ILE A 68 1.23 -8.38 5.57
N ARG A 69 2.40 -8.57 4.97
CA ARG A 69 3.25 -9.75 5.20
C ARG A 69 4.39 -9.39 6.14
N ILE A 70 4.54 -10.14 7.23
CA ILE A 70 5.66 -10.00 8.16
C ILE A 70 6.50 -11.28 8.12
N ILE A 71 7.73 -11.19 7.66
CA ILE A 71 8.69 -12.29 7.58
C ILE A 71 9.82 -12.04 8.58
N ALA A 72 10.06 -13.01 9.46
CA ALA A 72 11.16 -13.01 10.45
C ALA A 72 11.24 -11.77 11.37
N LYS A 73 10.14 -11.01 11.55
CA LYS A 73 10.06 -9.70 12.26
C LYS A 73 10.88 -8.56 11.66
N THR A 74 11.75 -8.83 10.70
CA THR A 74 12.64 -7.84 10.08
C THR A 74 12.10 -7.32 8.76
N TYR A 75 11.33 -8.14 8.04
CA TYR A 75 10.83 -7.80 6.72
C TYR A 75 9.32 -7.62 6.77
N VAL A 76 8.85 -6.42 6.43
CA VAL A 76 7.43 -6.10 6.38
C VAL A 76 7.09 -5.57 4.99
N TYR A 77 6.15 -6.26 4.33
CA TYR A 77 5.68 -5.88 3.01
C TYR A 77 4.20 -5.54 3.07
N ILE A 78 3.82 -4.54 2.28
CA ILE A 78 2.43 -4.34 1.88
C ILE A 78 2.26 -4.76 0.44
N GLU A 79 1.21 -5.55 0.20
CA GLU A 79 0.71 -5.84 -1.13
C GLU A 79 -0.68 -5.24 -1.28
N ILE A 80 -0.92 -4.51 -2.36
CA ILE A 80 -2.25 -4.01 -2.73
C ILE A 80 -2.54 -4.51 -4.13
N PHE A 81 -3.67 -5.17 -4.29
CA PHE A 81 -4.07 -5.82 -5.53
C PHE A 81 -5.47 -5.39 -5.94
N GLY A 82 -5.73 -5.36 -7.24
CA GLY A 82 -7.04 -4.99 -7.76
C GLY A 82 -7.18 -5.32 -9.24
N ASP A 83 -8.39 -5.18 -9.78
CA ASP A 83 -8.65 -5.41 -11.20
C ASP A 83 -7.87 -4.47 -12.13
N ILE A 84 -7.97 -4.72 -13.45
CA ILE A 84 -7.22 -4.00 -14.48
C ILE A 84 -7.39 -2.47 -14.46
N ASN A 85 -8.49 -1.96 -13.91
CA ASN A 85 -8.80 -0.53 -13.82
C ASN A 85 -8.35 0.10 -12.48
N LYS A 86 -7.74 -0.68 -11.57
CA LYS A 86 -7.43 -0.23 -10.20
C LYS A 86 -6.06 0.40 -9.99
N LEU A 87 -5.17 0.43 -10.99
CA LEU A 87 -3.82 0.95 -10.80
C LEU A 87 -3.80 2.34 -10.14
N ASN A 88 -4.62 3.27 -10.61
CA ASN A 88 -4.67 4.60 -10.01
C ASN A 88 -5.18 4.59 -8.56
N GLN A 89 -6.18 3.76 -8.26
CA GLN A 89 -6.70 3.60 -6.90
C GLN A 89 -5.64 2.98 -5.98
N ILE A 90 -4.94 1.93 -6.43
CA ILE A 90 -3.84 1.27 -5.72
C ILE A 90 -2.76 2.27 -5.33
N LEU A 91 -2.31 3.11 -6.26
CA LEU A 91 -1.26 4.10 -5.99
C LEU A 91 -1.71 5.15 -4.96
N HIS A 92 -2.95 5.63 -5.06
CA HIS A 92 -3.49 6.59 -4.10
C HIS A 92 -3.77 5.97 -2.73
N SER A 93 -4.18 4.71 -2.68
CA SER A 93 -4.34 3.95 -1.45
C SER A 93 -3.00 3.73 -0.76
N PHE A 94 -1.97 3.30 -1.50
CA PHE A 94 -0.63 3.17 -0.99
C PHE A 94 -0.13 4.48 -0.36
N LYS A 95 -0.28 5.60 -1.08
CA LYS A 95 0.04 6.93 -0.57
C LYS A 95 -0.64 7.25 0.77
N ALA A 96 -1.96 7.08 0.83
CA ALA A 96 -2.71 7.41 2.05
C ALA A 96 -2.33 6.50 3.24
N ILE A 97 -2.01 5.22 2.98
CA ILE A 97 -1.54 4.28 4.00
C ILE A 97 -0.18 4.72 4.55
N ILE A 98 0.77 5.07 3.68
CA ILE A 98 2.09 5.58 4.08
C ILE A 98 1.95 6.87 4.89
N GLU A 99 1.14 7.83 4.43
CA GLU A 99 0.92 9.08 5.17
C GLU A 99 0.33 8.83 6.58
N GLU A 100 -0.54 7.82 6.74
CA GLU A 100 -1.05 7.46 8.06
C GLU A 100 -0.01 6.74 8.93
N LEU A 101 0.84 5.89 8.34
CA LEU A 101 1.97 5.27 9.05
C LEU A 101 3.00 6.29 9.53
N GLU A 102 3.38 7.25 8.70
CA GLU A 102 4.28 8.35 9.07
C GLU A 102 3.72 9.16 10.26
N GLU A 103 2.41 9.37 10.33
CA GLU A 103 1.78 10.06 11.46
C GLU A 103 1.76 9.22 12.74
N ILE A 104 1.60 7.89 12.63
CA ILE A 104 1.68 6.97 13.76
C ILE A 104 3.13 6.91 14.28
N GLU A 105 4.09 6.79 13.38
CA GLU A 105 5.53 6.78 13.70
C GLU A 105 5.95 8.06 14.41
N LYS A 106 5.56 9.24 13.90
CA LYS A 106 5.83 10.54 14.55
C LYS A 106 5.29 10.62 15.98
N ARG A 107 4.16 9.95 16.26
CA ARG A 107 3.58 9.88 17.62
C ARG A 107 4.28 8.85 18.50
N GLY A 108 4.96 7.86 17.89
CA GLY A 108 5.61 6.75 18.57
C GLY A 108 4.65 5.77 19.24
N ILE A 109 3.34 5.90 19.00
CA ILE A 109 2.30 5.05 19.61
C ILE A 109 1.17 4.77 18.62
N GLY A 110 0.69 3.53 18.61
CA GLY A 110 -0.45 3.09 17.81
C GLY A 110 -0.12 1.89 16.93
N ILE A 111 -1.16 1.30 16.36
CA ILE A 111 -1.05 0.24 15.34
C ILE A 111 -2.02 0.60 14.23
N LEU A 112 -1.55 0.62 12.99
CA LEU A 112 -2.41 0.70 11.82
C LEU A 112 -3.05 -0.67 11.59
N SER A 113 -4.33 -0.79 11.96
CA SER A 113 -5.07 -2.04 11.84
C SER A 113 -5.51 -2.33 10.40
N SER A 114 -5.71 -3.59 10.06
CA SER A 114 -6.26 -4.01 8.75
C SER A 114 -7.62 -3.36 8.47
N GLN A 115 -8.46 -3.21 9.49
CA GLN A 115 -9.75 -2.52 9.36
C GLN A 115 -9.55 -1.06 8.97
N ARG A 116 -8.55 -0.38 9.54
CA ARG A 116 -8.24 1.00 9.20
C ARG A 116 -7.68 1.14 7.78
N ILE A 117 -6.82 0.21 7.35
CA ILE A 117 -6.33 0.16 5.96
C ILE A 117 -7.49 0.02 4.98
N LYS A 118 -8.48 -0.84 5.27
CA LYS A 118 -9.69 -0.97 4.47
C LYS A 118 -10.44 0.36 4.34
N GLU A 119 -10.66 1.05 5.47
CA GLU A 119 -11.33 2.37 5.46
C GLU A 119 -10.59 3.42 4.62
N ILE A 120 -9.25 3.40 4.65
CA ILE A 120 -8.42 4.26 3.80
C ILE A 120 -8.68 3.95 2.33
N ILE A 121 -8.64 2.67 1.94
CA ILE A 121 -8.87 2.23 0.55
C ILE A 121 -10.27 2.63 0.07
N ASP A 122 -11.30 2.43 0.90
CA ASP A 122 -12.68 2.80 0.60
C ASP A 122 -12.84 4.32 0.43
N SER A 123 -12.21 5.10 1.32
CA SER A 123 -12.20 6.57 1.24
C SER A 123 -11.53 7.08 -0.04
N VAL A 124 -10.41 6.47 -0.44
CA VAL A 124 -9.73 6.78 -1.70
C VAL A 124 -10.64 6.48 -2.91
N SER A 125 -11.33 5.34 -2.91
CA SER A 125 -12.31 4.99 -3.96
C SER A 125 -13.36 6.09 -4.14
N GLN A 126 -13.97 6.53 -3.04
CA GLN A 126 -15.00 7.58 -3.05
C GLN A 126 -14.45 8.94 -3.51
N SER A 127 -13.22 9.27 -3.14
CA SER A 127 -12.56 10.52 -3.54
C SER A 127 -12.26 10.55 -5.04
N LEU A 128 -11.82 9.44 -5.63
CA LEU A 128 -11.54 9.33 -7.06
C LEU A 128 -12.81 9.38 -7.90
N LYS A 129 -13.90 8.71 -7.47
CA LYS A 129 -15.22 8.76 -8.13
C LYS A 129 -15.83 10.17 -8.18
N LYS A 130 -15.49 11.06 -7.23
CA LYS A 130 -15.96 12.46 -7.22
C LYS A 130 -15.18 13.39 -8.17
N LYS A 131 -14.01 12.95 -8.63
CA LYS A 131 -13.11 13.74 -9.50
C LYS A 131 -13.20 13.35 -10.99
N SER A 132 -13.83 12.21 -11.29
CA SER A 132 -14.18 11.75 -12.64
C SER A 132 -15.50 12.37 -13.10
#